data_AF-A0A2K9DR27-F1
#
_entry.id   AF-A0A2K9DR27-F1
#
_cell.length_a   1.000
_cell.length_b   1.000
_cell.length_c   1.000
_cell.angle_alpha   90.00
_cell.angle_beta   90.00
_cell.angle_gamma   90.00
#
_symmetry.space_group_name_H-M   'P 1'
#
loop_
_entity.id
_entity.type
_entity.pdbx_description
1 polymer ?
#
loop_
_entity_poly.entity_id
_entity_poly.type
_entity_poly.pdbx_seq_one_letter_code
_entity_poly.pdbx_strand_id
1 'polypeptide(L)'
;MHSSAEHAHSDEVDAALDDAVTLVERAVVALPPGALPIVLIDGRSGAGKSTVAARVRARWAGPVTMIGLDELYPGWDGLAEGAEIARTRILEPLASGRAAHWNRWDWVRDAPGDGVVTPAFVPLILEGSGVLTPASAPLAPVRLWLESAEPGRRDRALARDGDTYRPHWQRWARQEEAHLCAHHPRDLATIRVDVP
;
A
#
# COMPACT_ATOMS: atom_id res chain seq x y z
N MET A 1 -0.62 -1.72 -35.72
CA MET A 1 -1.32 -0.62 -35.02
C MET A 1 -1.63 -0.93 -33.55
N HIS A 2 -1.94 -2.17 -33.16
CA HIS A 2 -2.15 -2.53 -31.73
C HIS A 2 -0.91 -2.29 -30.84
N SER A 3 0.28 -2.69 -31.30
CA SER A 3 1.52 -2.61 -30.50
C SER A 3 1.91 -1.18 -30.08
N SER A 4 1.70 -0.15 -30.90
CA SER A 4 2.11 1.23 -30.57
C SER A 4 1.23 1.88 -29.50
N ALA A 5 -0.06 1.53 -29.44
CA ALA A 5 -0.98 2.08 -28.43
C ALA A 5 -0.76 1.41 -27.06
N GLU A 6 -0.47 0.11 -27.04
CA GLU A 6 -0.11 -0.62 -25.80
C GLU A 6 1.20 -0.10 -25.18
N HIS A 7 2.22 0.18 -26.01
CA HIS A 7 3.48 0.77 -25.53
C HIS A 7 3.26 2.19 -24.98
N ALA A 8 2.54 3.05 -25.70
CA ALA A 8 2.25 4.41 -25.23
C ALA A 8 1.49 4.43 -23.89
N HIS A 9 0.52 3.53 -23.72
CA HIS A 9 -0.21 3.39 -22.46
C HIS A 9 0.69 2.88 -21.32
N SER A 10 1.59 1.93 -21.60
CA SER A 10 2.59 1.48 -20.63
C SER A 10 3.52 2.61 -20.20
N ASP A 11 3.95 3.46 -21.14
CA ASP A 11 4.82 4.61 -20.85
C ASP A 11 4.10 5.66 -19.98
N GLU A 12 2.81 5.92 -20.24
CA GLU A 12 1.99 6.82 -19.43
C GLU A 12 1.77 6.30 -18.00
N VAL A 13 1.52 4.99 -17.85
CA VAL A 13 1.44 4.35 -16.54
C VAL A 13 2.77 4.51 -15.80
N ASP A 14 3.89 4.20 -16.45
CA ASP A 14 5.20 4.25 -15.80
C ASP A 14 5.60 5.67 -15.40
N ALA A 15 5.27 6.66 -16.22
CA ALA A 15 5.43 8.09 -15.90
C ALA A 15 4.59 8.50 -14.67
N ALA A 16 3.31 8.09 -14.60
CA ALA A 16 2.46 8.39 -13.45
C ALA A 16 2.99 7.76 -12.15
N LEU A 17 3.52 6.53 -12.23
CA LEU A 17 4.15 5.87 -11.07
C LEU A 17 5.45 6.58 -10.66
N ASP A 18 6.25 7.05 -11.61
CA ASP A 18 7.47 7.84 -11.30
C ASP A 18 7.15 9.20 -10.68
N ASP A 19 6.11 9.88 -11.16
CA ASP A 19 5.60 11.12 -10.55
C ASP A 19 5.16 10.87 -9.10
N ALA A 20 4.46 9.76 -8.83
CA ALA A 20 4.07 9.38 -7.48
C ALA A 20 5.29 9.18 -6.56
N VAL A 21 6.34 8.52 -7.06
CA VAL A 21 7.61 8.34 -6.31
C VAL A 21 8.23 9.70 -5.98
N THR A 22 8.35 10.59 -6.97
CA THR A 22 8.94 11.93 -6.76
C THR A 22 8.12 12.78 -5.78
N LEU A 23 6.79 12.69 -5.81
CA LEU A 23 5.93 13.38 -4.85
C LEU A 23 6.13 12.85 -3.42
N VAL A 24 6.24 11.53 -3.24
CA VAL A 24 6.52 10.91 -1.94
C VAL A 24 7.89 11.36 -1.41
N GLU A 25 8.93 11.32 -2.25
CA GLU A 25 10.28 11.77 -1.87
C GLU A 25 10.28 13.23 -1.40
N ARG A 26 9.63 14.11 -2.16
CA ARG A 26 9.49 15.53 -1.79
C ARG A 26 8.77 15.70 -0.46
N ALA A 27 7.68 14.96 -0.24
CA ALA A 27 6.93 15.03 1.01
C ALA A 27 7.75 14.52 2.21
N VAL A 28 8.53 13.46 2.04
CA VAL A 28 9.43 12.92 3.06
C VAL A 28 10.53 13.94 3.41
N VAL A 29 11.16 14.55 2.40
CA VAL A 29 12.21 15.57 2.61
C VAL A 29 11.66 16.82 3.31
N ALA A 30 10.39 17.15 3.07
CA ALA A 30 9.72 18.30 3.67
C ALA A 30 9.23 18.09 5.11
N LEU A 31 9.40 16.88 5.68
CA LEU A 31 8.99 16.61 7.07
C LEU A 31 9.78 17.47 8.07
N PRO A 32 9.15 17.89 9.18
CA PRO A 32 9.84 18.67 10.19
C PRO A 32 10.95 17.83 10.87
N PRO A 33 12.03 18.47 11.36
CA PRO A 33 13.09 17.79 12.07
C PRO A 33 12.56 16.92 13.23
N GLY A 34 13.02 15.67 13.30
CA GLY A 34 12.61 14.72 14.34
C GLY A 34 11.31 13.95 14.06
N ALA A 35 10.59 14.25 12.97
CA ALA A 35 9.48 13.41 12.55
C ALA A 35 9.97 12.07 12.00
N LEU A 36 9.37 10.97 12.45
CA LEU A 36 9.59 9.64 11.88
C LEU A 36 8.87 9.56 10.53
N PRO A 37 9.58 9.31 9.40
CA PRO A 37 8.92 9.16 8.12
C PRO A 37 8.11 7.86 8.09
N ILE A 38 6.79 7.99 8.04
CA ILE A 38 5.85 6.90 7.79
C ILE A 38 5.08 7.25 6.52
N VAL A 39 5.22 6.40 5.51
CA VAL A 39 4.58 6.53 4.20
C VAL A 39 3.51 5.44 4.09
N LEU A 40 2.25 5.84 3.93
CA LEU A 40 1.16 4.93 3.58
C LEU A 40 0.86 5.02 2.09
N ILE A 41 0.76 3.89 1.42
CA ILE A 41 0.43 3.79 -0.01
C ILE A 41 -0.82 2.92 -0.16
N ASP A 42 -1.97 3.55 -0.41
CA ASP A 42 -3.25 2.88 -0.65
C ASP A 42 -3.69 3.07 -2.12
N GLY A 43 -4.67 2.27 -2.52
CA GLY A 43 -5.15 2.11 -3.88
C GLY A 43 -5.70 0.70 -4.03
N ARG A 44 -6.51 0.45 -5.05
CA ARG A 44 -7.06 -0.89 -5.30
C ARG A 44 -5.99 -1.85 -5.85
N SER A 45 -6.23 -3.15 -5.83
CA SER A 45 -5.37 -4.16 -6.47
C SER A 45 -5.07 -3.75 -7.91
N GLY A 46 -3.85 -3.92 -8.40
CA GLY A 46 -3.48 -3.50 -9.77
C GLY A 46 -3.31 -1.99 -10.01
N ALA A 47 -3.36 -1.15 -8.96
CA ALA A 47 -3.09 0.30 -9.06
C ALA A 47 -1.60 0.69 -9.08
N GLY A 48 -0.68 -0.27 -8.91
CA GLY A 48 0.77 0.00 -8.94
C GLY A 48 1.41 0.32 -7.58
N LYS A 49 0.69 0.12 -6.47
CA LYS A 49 1.18 0.38 -5.10
C LYS A 49 2.53 -0.25 -4.80
N SER A 50 2.66 -1.57 -4.99
CA SER A 50 3.89 -2.32 -4.71
C SER A 50 5.05 -1.84 -5.60
N THR A 51 4.77 -1.41 -6.83
CA THR A 51 5.78 -0.81 -7.72
C THR A 51 6.26 0.53 -7.17
N VAL A 52 5.36 1.42 -6.77
CA VAL A 52 5.74 2.71 -6.16
C VAL A 52 6.49 2.49 -4.84
N ALA A 53 6.01 1.59 -3.98
CA ALA A 53 6.69 1.25 -2.73
C ALA A 53 8.12 0.76 -2.96
N ALA A 54 8.32 -0.14 -3.93
CA ALA A 54 9.64 -0.64 -4.31
C ALA A 54 10.55 0.46 -4.88
N ARG A 55 10.02 1.35 -5.73
CA ARG A 55 10.77 2.47 -6.31
C ARG A 55 11.16 3.51 -5.23
N VAL A 56 10.25 3.86 -4.33
CA VAL A 56 10.53 4.71 -3.15
C VAL A 56 11.59 4.06 -2.27
N ARG A 57 11.47 2.77 -1.97
CA ARG A 57 12.47 2.02 -1.18
C ARG A 57 13.85 2.05 -1.82
N ALA A 58 13.93 1.86 -3.14
CA ALA A 58 15.18 1.84 -3.89
C ALA A 58 15.91 3.18 -3.89
N ARG A 59 15.16 4.29 -3.86
CA ARG A 59 15.71 5.66 -3.80
C ARG A 59 15.93 6.16 -2.37
N TRP A 60 15.49 5.42 -1.35
CA TRP A 60 15.61 5.82 0.05
C TRP A 60 17.07 5.75 0.54
N ALA A 61 17.56 6.87 1.08
CA ALA A 61 18.89 6.90 1.69
C ALA A 61 18.88 6.18 3.04
N GLY A 62 19.56 5.03 3.10
CA GLY A 62 19.77 4.28 4.35
C GLY A 62 18.66 3.28 4.70
N PRO A 63 18.55 2.90 5.98
CA PRO A 63 17.56 1.92 6.45
C PRO A 63 16.13 2.46 6.37
N VAL A 64 15.23 1.64 5.82
CA VAL A 64 13.78 1.85 5.84
C VAL A 64 13.12 0.46 5.82
N THR A 65 12.09 0.29 6.64
CA THR A 65 11.26 -0.90 6.65
C THR A 65 10.18 -0.77 5.58
N MET A 66 9.94 -1.84 4.83
CA MET A 66 8.83 -1.92 3.87
C MET A 66 7.95 -3.11 4.26
N ILE A 67 6.64 -2.90 4.35
CA ILE A 67 5.66 -3.93 4.71
C ILE A 67 4.50 -3.85 3.72
N GLY A 68 4.08 -5.00 3.20
CA GLY A 68 2.82 -5.14 2.45
C GLY A 68 1.70 -5.62 3.37
N LEU A 69 0.49 -5.08 3.22
CA LEU A 69 -0.68 -5.59 3.95
C LEU A 69 -1.07 -7.01 3.51
N ASP A 70 -0.58 -7.50 2.36
CA ASP A 70 -0.71 -8.90 1.97
C ASP A 70 -0.02 -9.85 2.97
N GLU A 71 0.98 -9.36 3.70
CA GLU A 71 1.59 -10.06 4.82
C GLU A 71 0.71 -10.05 6.08
N LEU A 72 -0.38 -9.29 6.11
CA LEU A 72 -1.20 -9.03 7.30
C LEU A 72 -2.64 -9.51 7.17
N TYR A 73 -3.16 -9.72 5.95
CA TYR A 73 -4.55 -10.14 5.75
C TYR A 73 -4.79 -11.57 6.25
N PRO A 74 -5.73 -11.79 7.19
CA PRO A 74 -6.16 -13.12 7.60
C PRO A 74 -7.01 -13.76 6.49
N GLY A 75 -6.31 -14.32 5.52
CA GLY A 75 -6.92 -14.88 4.34
C GLY A 75 -7.57 -13.81 3.45
N TRP A 76 -8.34 -14.30 2.48
CA TRP A 76 -8.89 -13.47 1.42
C TRP A 76 -10.10 -12.61 1.81
N ASP A 77 -10.67 -12.83 3.00
CA ASP A 77 -11.76 -12.03 3.56
C ASP A 77 -11.25 -11.09 4.68
N GLY A 78 -9.93 -10.95 4.78
CA GLY A 78 -9.23 -10.28 5.86
C GLY A 78 -8.83 -8.83 5.59
N LEU A 79 -9.37 -8.14 4.58
CA LEU A 79 -8.91 -6.77 4.25
C LEU A 79 -9.04 -5.82 5.45
N ALA A 80 -10.23 -5.76 6.06
CA ALA A 80 -10.48 -4.89 7.20
C ALA A 80 -9.66 -5.31 8.44
N GLU A 81 -9.51 -6.61 8.66
CA GLU A 81 -8.74 -7.14 9.78
C GLU A 81 -7.24 -6.87 9.62
N GLY A 82 -6.68 -7.04 8.42
CA GLY A 82 -5.29 -6.70 8.12
C GLY A 82 -5.01 -5.21 8.28
N ALA A 83 -5.95 -4.34 7.87
CA ALA A 83 -5.84 -2.89 8.10
C ALA A 83 -5.84 -2.55 9.60
N GLU A 84 -6.66 -3.24 10.39
CA GLU A 84 -6.70 -3.08 11.85
C GLU A 84 -5.44 -3.61 12.54
N ILE A 85 -4.87 -4.73 12.07
CA ILE A 85 -3.58 -5.25 12.52
C ILE A 85 -2.47 -4.23 12.21
N ALA A 86 -2.40 -3.72 10.98
CA ALA A 86 -1.44 -2.69 10.61
C ALA A 86 -1.54 -1.46 11.53
N ARG A 87 -2.76 -1.00 11.82
CA ARG A 87 -2.99 0.13 12.71
C ARG A 87 -2.50 -0.15 14.13
N THR A 88 -3.00 -1.21 14.75
CA THR A 88 -2.81 -1.48 16.19
C THR A 88 -1.45 -2.09 16.54
N ARG A 89 -0.89 -2.89 15.64
CA ARG A 89 0.36 -3.65 15.88
C ARG A 89 1.58 -2.99 15.28
N ILE A 90 1.42 -2.11 14.28
CA ILE A 90 2.53 -1.47 13.58
C ILE A 90 2.49 0.05 13.76
N LEU A 91 1.46 0.72 13.24
CA LEU A 91 1.43 2.18 13.17
C LEU A 91 1.36 2.84 14.56
N GLU A 92 0.47 2.38 15.45
CA GLU A 92 0.34 2.94 16.80
C GLU A 92 1.63 2.77 17.64
N PRO A 93 2.26 1.58 17.71
CA PRO A 93 3.55 1.44 18.38
C PRO A 93 4.63 2.37 17.81
N LEU A 94 4.80 2.42 16.48
CA LEU A 94 5.84 3.24 15.86
C LEU A 94 5.59 4.73 16.05
N ALA A 95 4.34 5.20 15.93
CA ALA A 95 3.96 6.58 16.22
C ALA A 95 4.23 6.95 17.70
N SER A 96 4.18 5.97 18.61
CA SER A 96 4.55 6.15 20.02
C SER A 96 6.04 5.93 20.33
N GLY A 97 6.90 5.78 19.31
CA GLY A 97 8.34 5.56 19.48
C GLY A 97 8.71 4.18 20.04
N ARG A 98 7.83 3.18 19.90
CA ARG A 98 8.05 1.80 20.35
C ARG A 98 8.22 0.86 19.17
N ALA A 99 8.98 -0.21 19.37
CA ALA A 99 9.07 -1.29 18.39
C ALA A 99 7.69 -1.94 18.21
N ALA A 100 7.39 -2.31 16.97
CA ALA A 100 6.15 -2.99 16.60
C ALA A 100 6.37 -4.50 16.56
N HIS A 101 5.39 -5.26 17.06
CA HIS A 101 5.39 -6.71 17.11
C HIS A 101 4.11 -7.23 16.46
N TRP A 102 4.27 -8.01 15.39
CA TRP A 102 3.15 -8.50 14.57
C TRP A 102 3.49 -9.87 14.00
N ASN A 103 2.50 -10.56 13.42
CA ASN A 103 2.68 -11.86 12.79
C ASN A 103 2.43 -11.74 11.30
N ARG A 104 3.32 -12.31 10.49
CA ARG A 104 3.06 -12.48 9.08
C ARG A 104 1.98 -13.54 8.87
N TRP A 105 1.04 -13.30 7.98
CA TRP A 105 0.05 -14.30 7.59
C TRP A 105 0.70 -15.40 6.75
N ASP A 106 0.43 -16.65 7.10
CA ASP A 106 0.82 -17.80 6.31
C ASP A 106 -0.33 -18.21 5.38
N TRP A 107 -0.25 -17.78 4.12
CA TRP A 107 -1.24 -18.10 3.09
C TRP A 107 -1.33 -19.59 2.73
N VAL A 108 -0.29 -20.38 3.02
CA VAL A 108 -0.28 -21.83 2.76
C VAL A 108 -1.04 -22.57 3.86
N ARG A 109 -0.85 -22.13 5.12
CA ARG A 109 -1.49 -22.74 6.29
C ARG A 109 -2.83 -22.10 6.68
N ASP A 110 -3.17 -20.98 6.06
CA ASP A 110 -4.35 -20.16 6.37
C ASP A 110 -4.41 -19.81 7.87
N ALA A 111 -3.27 -19.37 8.42
CA ALA A 111 -3.10 -19.12 9.84
C ALA A 111 -2.03 -18.03 10.12
N PRO A 112 -1.97 -17.46 11.34
CA PRO A 112 -0.83 -16.65 11.75
C PRO A 112 0.48 -17.42 11.64
N GLY A 113 1.45 -16.86 10.93
CA GLY A 113 2.79 -17.38 10.77
C GLY A 113 3.79 -16.71 11.71
N ASP A 114 5.03 -16.57 11.22
CA ASP A 114 6.16 -16.12 12.02
C ASP A 114 5.98 -14.72 12.61
N GLY A 115 6.47 -14.55 13.84
CA GLY A 115 6.53 -13.26 14.51
C GLY A 115 7.60 -12.35 13.92
N VAL A 116 7.25 -11.10 13.66
CA VAL A 116 8.12 -10.07 13.10
C VAL A 116 8.25 -8.91 14.08
N VAL A 117 9.45 -8.35 14.16
CA VAL A 117 9.73 -7.13 14.94
C VAL A 117 10.14 -6.02 13.99
N THR A 118 9.39 -4.93 13.99
CA THR A 118 9.74 -3.70 13.29
C THR A 118 10.36 -2.71 14.27
N PRO A 119 11.63 -2.29 14.10
CA PRO A 119 12.31 -1.43 15.06
C PRO A 119 11.65 -0.05 15.21
N ALA A 120 11.72 0.51 16.42
CA ALA A 120 11.38 1.92 16.64
C ALA A 120 12.32 2.84 15.87
N PHE A 121 11.83 4.04 15.51
CA PHE A 121 12.62 5.12 14.91
C PHE A 121 13.28 4.81 13.55
N VAL A 122 12.94 3.67 12.93
CA VAL A 122 13.29 3.36 11.53
C VAL A 122 12.12 3.79 10.64
N PRO A 123 12.36 4.53 9.54
CA PRO A 123 11.32 4.90 8.59
C PRO A 123 10.51 3.68 8.11
N LEU A 124 9.23 3.90 7.79
CA LEU A 124 8.32 2.85 7.33
C LEU A 124 7.66 3.25 6.00
N ILE A 125 7.65 2.32 5.05
CA ILE A 125 6.77 2.31 3.88
C ILE A 125 5.79 1.17 4.09
N LEU A 126 4.50 1.48 4.21
CA LEU A 126 3.44 0.50 4.37
C LEU A 126 2.47 0.63 3.20
N GLU A 127 2.28 -0.46 2.45
CA GLU A 127 1.45 -0.45 1.25
C GLU A 127 0.36 -1.53 1.29
N GLY A 128 -0.79 -1.23 0.70
CA GLY A 128 -1.83 -2.23 0.45
C GLY A 128 -3.24 -1.65 0.44
N SER A 129 -4.17 -2.38 -0.19
CA SER A 129 -5.58 -2.00 -0.24
C SER A 129 -6.17 -1.99 1.17
N GLY A 130 -6.55 -0.83 1.69
CA GLY A 130 -7.13 -0.74 3.04
C GLY A 130 -6.27 0.04 4.05
N VAL A 131 -5.02 0.38 3.72
CA VAL A 131 -4.10 0.99 4.68
C VAL A 131 -4.54 2.40 5.13
N LEU A 132 -5.25 3.16 4.28
CA LEU A 132 -5.72 4.51 4.60
C LEU A 132 -7.15 4.49 5.14
N THR A 133 -7.28 4.57 6.46
CA THR A 133 -8.54 4.71 7.20
C THR A 133 -8.50 6.01 8.02
N PRO A 134 -9.65 6.54 8.49
CA PRO A 134 -9.65 7.71 9.38
C PRO A 134 -8.81 7.51 10.65
N ALA A 135 -8.61 6.25 11.08
CA ALA A 135 -7.84 5.92 12.28
C ALA A 135 -6.33 5.74 12.00
N SER A 136 -5.93 5.27 10.81
CA SER A 136 -4.51 5.15 10.43
C SER A 136 -3.94 6.43 9.83
N ALA A 137 -4.76 7.25 9.17
CA ALA A 137 -4.32 8.47 8.50
C ALA A 137 -3.65 9.52 9.42
N PRO A 138 -4.02 9.69 10.70
CA PRO A 138 -3.30 10.60 11.61
C PRO A 138 -1.93 10.08 12.04
N LEU A 139 -1.65 8.78 11.87
CA LEU A 139 -0.41 8.12 12.31
C LEU A 139 0.73 8.24 11.29
N ALA A 140 0.44 8.74 10.08
CA ALA A 140 1.40 8.82 9.00
C ALA A 140 1.41 10.20 8.36
N PRO A 141 2.57 10.89 8.32
CA PRO A 141 2.65 12.22 7.74
C PRO A 141 2.62 12.22 6.20
N VAL A 142 2.96 11.11 5.55
CA VAL A 142 2.93 10.98 4.07
C VAL A 142 1.94 9.88 3.68
N ARG A 143 0.94 10.23 2.87
CA ARG A 143 -0.19 9.35 2.53
C ARG A 143 -0.49 9.49 1.05
N LEU A 144 -0.21 8.43 0.29
CA LEU A 144 -0.43 8.35 -1.14
C LEU A 144 -1.68 7.52 -1.42
N TRP A 145 -2.58 8.09 -2.23
CA TRP A 145 -3.65 7.35 -2.91
C TRP A 145 -3.30 7.21 -4.39
N LEU A 146 -3.23 5.96 -4.87
CA LEU A 146 -3.15 5.64 -6.29
C LEU A 146 -4.55 5.26 -6.80
N GLU A 147 -5.13 6.15 -7.60
CA GLU A 147 -6.35 5.86 -8.34
C GLU A 147 -6.01 5.16 -9.65
N SER A 148 -6.77 4.15 -10.05
CA SER A 148 -6.61 3.60 -11.40
C SER A 148 -7.93 3.05 -11.94
N ALA A 149 -8.20 3.32 -13.22
CA ALA A 149 -9.46 2.97 -13.87
C ALA A 149 -9.67 1.44 -13.96
N GLU A 150 -10.94 1.04 -13.94
CA GLU A 150 -11.35 -0.36 -13.81
C GLU A 150 -10.80 -1.33 -14.89
N PRO A 151 -10.79 -0.97 -16.19
CA PRO A 151 -10.39 -1.91 -17.24
C PRO A 151 -8.93 -2.38 -17.11
N GLY A 152 -8.00 -1.45 -16.84
CA GLY A 152 -6.57 -1.78 -16.74
C GLY A 152 -6.20 -2.51 -15.44
N ARG A 153 -6.91 -2.24 -14.35
CA ARG A 153 -6.59 -2.81 -13.03
C ARG A 153 -6.75 -4.33 -12.97
N ARG A 154 -7.85 -4.86 -13.51
CA ARG A 154 -8.14 -6.31 -13.42
C ARG A 154 -7.08 -7.11 -14.15
N ASP A 155 -6.73 -6.69 -15.35
CA ASP A 155 -5.75 -7.40 -16.18
C ASP A 155 -4.36 -7.35 -15.54
N ARG A 156 -3.93 -6.19 -15.01
CA ARG A 156 -2.66 -6.08 -14.27
C ARG A 156 -2.64 -6.94 -13.01
N ALA A 157 -3.72 -6.97 -12.24
CA ALA A 157 -3.78 -7.78 -11.02
C ALA A 157 -3.77 -9.29 -11.34
N LEU A 158 -4.49 -9.72 -12.38
CA LEU A 158 -4.49 -11.11 -12.83
C LEU A 158 -3.16 -11.52 -13.49
N ALA A 159 -2.49 -10.62 -14.21
CA ALA A 159 -1.16 -10.88 -14.77
C ALA A 159 -0.10 -11.08 -13.67
N ARG A 160 -0.25 -10.39 -12.53
CA ARG A 160 0.66 -10.50 -11.38
C ARG A 160 0.40 -11.75 -10.54
N ASP A 161 -0.84 -11.95 -10.11
CA ASP A 161 -1.17 -12.96 -9.08
C ASP A 161 -1.86 -14.22 -9.65
N GLY A 162 -2.13 -14.23 -10.95
CA GLY A 162 -2.52 -15.41 -11.71
C GLY A 162 -3.77 -16.13 -11.19
N ASP A 163 -3.70 -17.45 -11.24
CA ASP A 163 -4.82 -18.35 -10.93
C ASP A 163 -5.12 -18.48 -9.43
N THR A 164 -4.19 -18.11 -8.55
CA THR A 164 -4.44 -18.07 -7.10
C THR A 164 -5.41 -16.93 -6.74
N TYR A 165 -5.33 -15.81 -7.46
CA TYR A 165 -6.18 -14.66 -7.21
C TYR A 165 -7.50 -14.67 -7.99
N ARG A 166 -7.51 -15.27 -9.18
CA ARG A 166 -8.67 -15.30 -10.08
C ARG A 166 -9.99 -15.78 -9.41
N PRO A 167 -10.02 -16.85 -8.60
CA PRO A 167 -11.24 -17.30 -7.92
C PRO A 167 -11.73 -16.31 -6.86
N HIS A 168 -10.85 -15.42 -6.40
CA HIS A 168 -11.09 -14.54 -5.26
C HIS A 168 -11.31 -13.07 -5.67
N TRP A 169 -11.12 -12.74 -6.95
CA TRP A 169 -11.29 -11.39 -7.49
C TRP A 169 -12.57 -10.70 -7.00
N GLN A 170 -13.73 -11.34 -7.17
CA GLN A 170 -15.01 -10.72 -6.82
C GLN A 170 -15.17 -10.51 -5.31
N ARG A 171 -14.70 -11.46 -4.47
CA ARG A 171 -14.78 -11.29 -3.01
C ARG A 171 -13.82 -10.21 -2.51
N TRP A 172 -12.64 -10.10 -3.11
CA TRP A 172 -11.68 -9.06 -2.79
C TRP A 172 -12.20 -7.69 -3.23
N ALA A 173 -12.67 -7.56 -4.47
CA ALA A 173 -13.20 -6.32 -5.01
C ALA A 173 -14.37 -5.76 -4.17
N ARG A 174 -15.22 -6.62 -3.60
CA ARG A 174 -16.29 -6.20 -2.68
C ARG A 174 -15.75 -5.61 -1.37
N GLN A 175 -14.66 -6.15 -0.83
CA GLN A 175 -14.03 -5.58 0.36
C GLN A 175 -13.35 -4.23 0.06
N GLU A 176 -12.72 -4.11 -1.10
CA GLU A 176 -12.18 -2.81 -1.55
C GLU A 176 -13.28 -1.76 -1.68
N GLU A 177 -14.44 -2.13 -2.24
CA GLU A 177 -15.59 -1.23 -2.34
C GLU A 177 -16.11 -0.83 -0.96
N ALA A 178 -16.23 -1.78 -0.04
CA ALA A 178 -16.62 -1.50 1.34
C ALA A 178 -15.63 -0.53 2.03
N HIS A 179 -14.33 -0.70 1.83
CA HIS A 179 -13.29 0.23 2.29
C HIS A 179 -13.49 1.64 1.71
N LEU A 180 -13.69 1.74 0.40
CA LEU A 180 -13.93 3.02 -0.27
C LEU A 180 -15.15 3.75 0.29
N CYS A 181 -16.28 3.04 0.43
CA CYS A 181 -17.51 3.60 0.96
C CYS A 181 -17.40 4.01 2.44
N ALA A 182 -16.70 3.23 3.26
CA ALA A 182 -16.62 3.47 4.70
C ALA A 182 -15.59 4.53 5.09
N HIS A 183 -14.49 4.62 4.33
CA HIS A 183 -13.29 5.34 4.76
C HIS A 183 -12.89 6.49 3.84
N HIS A 184 -13.41 6.56 2.62
CA HIS A 184 -13.05 7.60 1.64
C HIS A 184 -11.52 7.84 1.57
N PRO A 185 -10.70 6.79 1.35
CA PRO A 185 -9.23 6.86 1.51
C PRO A 185 -8.57 7.91 0.62
N ARG A 186 -9.14 8.19 -0.56
CA ARG A 186 -8.71 9.28 -1.44
C ARG A 186 -8.70 10.62 -0.72
N ASP A 187 -9.69 10.88 0.13
CA ASP A 187 -9.80 12.15 0.86
C ASP A 187 -8.82 12.27 2.03
N LEU A 188 -8.38 11.12 2.56
CA LEU A 188 -7.39 11.03 3.62
C LEU A 188 -5.95 11.21 3.12
N ALA A 189 -5.70 11.08 1.81
CA ALA A 189 -4.36 11.17 1.24
C ALA A 189 -3.84 12.61 1.19
N THR A 190 -2.53 12.80 1.45
CA THR A 190 -1.82 14.07 1.18
C THR A 190 -1.35 14.17 -0.27
N ILE A 191 -1.19 13.03 -0.94
CA ILE A 191 -0.78 12.91 -2.34
C ILE A 191 -1.80 12.02 -3.04
N ARG A 192 -2.31 12.47 -4.19
CA ARG A 192 -3.25 11.71 -5.02
C ARG A 192 -2.68 11.67 -6.43
N VAL A 193 -2.59 10.47 -7.00
CA VAL A 193 -2.12 10.28 -8.37
C VAL A 193 -3.11 9.38 -9.08
N ASP A 194 -3.57 9.82 -10.24
CA ASP A 194 -4.38 9.01 -11.14
C ASP A 194 -3.44 8.27 -12.11
N VAL A 195 -3.52 6.95 -12.13
CA VAL A 195 -2.74 6.05 -12.99
C VAL A 195 -3.64 5.60 -14.15
N PRO A 196 -3.30 5.94 -15.40
CA PRO A 196 -4.14 5.69 -16.56
C PRO A 196 -4.48 4.20 -16.78
#